data_AF-W2VBG1-F1
#
_entry.id   AF-W2VBG1-F1
#
_cell.length_a   1.000
_cell.length_b   1.000
_cell.length_c   1.000
_cell.angle_alpha   90.00
_cell.angle_beta   90.00
_cell.angle_gamma   90.00
#
_symmetry.space_group_name_H-M   'P 1'
#
loop_
_entity.id
_entity.type
_entity.pdbx_description
1 polymer ?
#
loop_
_entity_poly.entity_id
_entity_poly.type
_entity_poly.pdbx_seq_one_letter_code
_entity_poly.pdbx_strand_id
1 'polypeptide(L)'
;MENNIEVLAVCISEKKGTEKKEVEKIILKEDWGIKGDAHAGKWHRQVSLLAFEKIDAFRKKGAEVDFGAFGENIIVGGVDLRSLPVGTVLEIGEAKLRVTQIGKECHSHCNIYKKMGDCIMPREGIFAEVLKGGVVQKGEKIKVIEKEEGPYRVGIITVSDRASKGEYEDKSGPVIKELVEAAGMEVVDYIIVPDEKSQIVKKLLHFSDQRQVDLVFTTGGTGFSKRDVTPEATKQVVEREVPGIGEALRSYSLTITPKAMLSRQTAGIRGDTLIINLPGSPKACKENIEYILTPLKHGLGILSGRETN
;
A
#
# COMPACT_ATOMS: atom_id res chain seq x y z
N MET A 1 -16.59 19.59 14.79
CA MET A 1 -16.19 20.90 14.22
C MET A 1 -15.82 20.61 12.78
N GLU A 2 -16.54 21.20 11.80
CA GLU A 2 -16.10 21.09 10.41
C GLU A 2 -14.77 21.83 10.30
N ASN A 3 -13.68 21.08 10.30
CA ASN A 3 -12.40 21.65 9.91
C ASN A 3 -12.58 22.17 8.48
N ASN A 4 -12.21 23.43 8.26
CA ASN A 4 -12.38 24.10 6.98
C ASN A 4 -11.25 23.62 6.05
N ILE A 5 -11.36 22.38 5.55
CA ILE A 5 -10.34 21.76 4.71
C ILE A 5 -10.44 22.35 3.31
N GLU A 6 -9.32 22.82 2.77
CA GLU A 6 -9.30 23.48 1.47
C GLU A 6 -8.00 23.29 0.70
N VAL A 7 -8.10 23.43 -0.63
CA VAL A 7 -6.95 23.46 -1.53
C VAL A 7 -6.29 24.83 -1.47
N LEU A 8 -5.02 24.88 -1.06
CA LEU A 8 -4.26 26.13 -0.99
C LEU A 8 -3.44 26.41 -2.25
N ALA A 9 -3.01 25.36 -2.95
CA ALA A 9 -2.29 25.45 -4.21
C ALA A 9 -2.35 24.12 -4.97
N VAL A 10 -2.17 24.20 -6.29
CA VAL A 10 -2.03 23.03 -7.16
C VAL A 10 -0.80 23.17 -8.03
N CYS A 11 -0.08 22.08 -8.26
CA CYS A 11 1.24 22.09 -8.89
C CYS A 11 1.38 20.97 -9.91
N ILE A 12 2.13 21.22 -10.98
CA ILE A 12 2.49 20.21 -11.99
C ILE A 12 3.96 20.30 -12.40
N SER A 13 4.49 19.20 -12.93
CA SER A 13 5.82 19.17 -13.56
C SER A 13 5.72 18.60 -14.97
N GLU A 14 6.36 19.21 -15.95
CA GLU A 14 6.36 18.69 -17.34
C GLU A 14 7.29 17.49 -17.52
N LYS A 15 8.32 17.34 -16.69
CA LYS A 15 9.32 16.26 -16.78
C LYS A 15 9.49 15.58 -15.43
N LYS A 16 9.72 14.27 -15.43
CA LYS A 16 10.04 13.53 -14.20
C LYS A 16 11.39 14.02 -13.67
N GLY A 17 11.49 14.15 -12.35
CA GLY A 17 12.72 14.59 -11.67
C GLY A 17 12.94 16.11 -11.64
N THR A 18 12.02 16.92 -12.20
CA THR A 18 11.99 18.36 -11.98
C THR A 18 11.04 18.72 -10.85
N GLU A 19 11.25 19.86 -10.21
CA GLU A 19 10.31 20.41 -9.24
C GLU A 19 8.97 20.73 -9.92
N LYS A 20 7.87 20.53 -9.19
CA LYS A 20 6.55 20.93 -9.66
C LYS A 20 6.41 22.43 -9.42
N LYS A 21 5.70 23.10 -10.33
CA LYS A 21 5.43 24.53 -10.26
C LYS A 21 3.95 24.75 -10.01
N GLU A 22 3.63 25.75 -9.20
CA GLU A 22 2.26 26.18 -8.97
C GLU A 22 1.61 26.63 -10.27
N VAL A 23 0.36 26.25 -10.47
CA VAL A 23 -0.50 26.64 -11.58
C VAL A 23 -1.86 27.08 -11.05
N GLU A 24 -2.61 27.86 -11.83
CA GLU A 24 -3.92 28.36 -11.43
C GLU A 24 -4.93 27.23 -11.15
N LYS A 25 -4.90 26.19 -12.00
CA LYS A 25 -5.78 25.02 -11.92
C LYS A 25 -5.15 23.78 -12.53
N ILE A 26 -5.60 22.62 -12.10
CA ILE A 26 -5.27 21.31 -12.67
C ILE A 26 -6.53 20.62 -13.19
N ILE A 27 -6.36 19.73 -14.17
CA ILE A 27 -7.44 18.91 -14.70
C ILE A 27 -7.15 17.46 -14.33
N LEU A 28 -7.98 16.90 -13.46
CA LEU A 28 -7.95 15.50 -13.07
C LEU A 28 -8.67 14.65 -14.12
N LYS A 29 -7.99 13.57 -14.53
CA LYS A 29 -8.52 12.54 -15.41
C LYS A 29 -8.66 11.24 -14.63
N GLU A 30 -9.84 10.65 -14.72
CA GLU A 30 -10.16 9.35 -14.14
C GLU A 30 -9.16 8.28 -14.62
N ASP A 31 -8.75 7.40 -13.70
CA ASP A 31 -7.77 6.32 -13.93
C ASP A 31 -6.47 6.79 -14.61
N TRP A 32 -6.02 8.02 -14.31
CA TRP A 32 -4.85 8.61 -14.96
C TRP A 32 -4.09 9.63 -14.10
N GLY A 33 -4.78 10.50 -13.36
CA GLY A 33 -4.14 11.59 -12.63
C GLY A 33 -4.27 12.94 -13.32
N ILE A 34 -3.22 13.77 -13.27
CA ILE A 34 -3.31 15.15 -13.72
C ILE A 34 -2.90 15.28 -15.19
N LYS A 35 -3.77 15.87 -16.02
CA LYS A 35 -3.45 16.19 -17.41
C LYS A 35 -2.23 17.13 -17.47
N GLY A 36 -1.18 16.69 -18.16
CA GLY A 36 0.05 17.47 -18.35
C GLY A 36 1.10 17.30 -17.26
N ASP A 37 0.83 16.53 -16.20
CA ASP A 37 1.85 16.18 -15.21
C ASP A 37 2.67 14.96 -15.64
N ALA A 38 3.98 15.04 -15.46
CA ALA A 38 4.94 14.00 -15.81
C ALA A 38 4.77 12.68 -15.05
N HIS A 39 4.07 12.69 -13.91
CA HIS A 39 3.80 11.52 -13.08
C HIS A 39 2.41 10.92 -13.34
N ALA A 40 1.62 11.51 -14.23
CA ALA A 40 0.34 10.94 -14.63
C ALA A 40 0.52 9.61 -15.37
N GLY A 41 -0.44 8.70 -15.22
CA GLY A 41 -0.44 7.38 -15.81
C GLY A 41 -1.37 6.41 -15.09
N LYS A 42 -1.46 5.19 -15.61
CA LYS A 42 -2.25 4.10 -15.02
C LYS A 42 -1.47 3.38 -13.92
N TRP A 43 -1.45 3.97 -12.73
CA TRP A 43 -0.83 3.43 -11.53
C TRP A 43 -1.48 4.03 -10.28
N HIS A 44 -1.18 3.51 -9.10
CA HIS A 44 -1.89 3.89 -7.87
C HIS A 44 -1.53 5.27 -7.29
N ARG A 45 -0.44 5.91 -7.73
CA ARG A 45 0.00 7.23 -7.20
C ARG A 45 -0.21 8.35 -8.22
N GLN A 46 -1.44 8.46 -8.70
CA GLN A 46 -1.81 9.39 -9.78
C GLN A 46 -1.71 10.85 -9.37
N VAL A 47 -1.99 11.15 -8.09
CA VAL A 47 -1.96 12.49 -7.50
C VAL A 47 -1.26 12.42 -6.15
N SER A 48 -0.33 13.33 -5.87
CA SER A 48 0.27 13.50 -4.55
C SER A 48 -0.33 14.68 -3.80
N LEU A 49 -0.57 14.52 -2.50
CA LEU A 49 -1.07 15.58 -1.65
C LEU A 49 -0.14 15.79 -0.45
N LEU A 50 0.00 17.04 0.00
CA LEU A 50 0.78 17.40 1.17
C LEU A 50 0.07 18.50 1.98
N ALA A 51 0.08 18.37 3.29
CA ALA A 51 -0.54 19.36 4.17
C ALA A 51 0.34 20.61 4.27
N PHE A 52 -0.28 21.79 4.17
CA PHE A 52 0.39 23.08 4.21
C PHE A 52 1.16 23.28 5.51
N GLU A 53 0.60 22.83 6.63
CA GLU A 53 1.19 22.92 7.96
C GLU A 53 2.56 22.22 8.01
N LYS A 54 2.76 21.19 7.19
CA LYS A 54 4.02 20.45 7.07
C LYS A 54 5.06 21.24 6.25
N ILE A 55 4.63 21.92 5.20
CA ILE A 55 5.46 22.84 4.40
C ILE A 55 5.86 24.04 5.25
N ASP A 56 4.92 24.67 5.95
CA ASP A 56 5.14 25.83 6.81
C ASP A 56 6.09 25.51 7.98
N ALA A 57 5.94 24.34 8.60
CA ALA A 57 6.88 23.86 9.61
C ALA A 57 8.31 23.68 9.06
N PHE A 58 8.45 23.29 7.79
CA PHE A 58 9.75 23.18 7.13
C PHE A 58 10.35 24.56 6.83
N ARG A 59 9.53 25.51 6.36
CA ARG A 59 9.93 26.92 6.14
C ARG A 59 10.40 27.60 7.42
N LYS A 60 9.69 27.39 8.54
CA LYS A 60 10.06 27.90 9.88
C LYS A 60 11.43 27.41 10.37
N LYS A 61 11.96 26.31 9.81
CA LYS A 61 13.33 25.83 10.09
C LYS A 61 14.40 26.50 9.21
N GLY A 62 14.03 27.53 8.44
CA GLY A 62 14.94 28.28 7.56
C GLY A 62 15.01 27.75 6.12
N ALA A 63 14.10 26.87 5.72
CA ALA A 63 14.08 26.34 4.36
C ALA A 63 13.33 27.27 3.39
N GLU A 64 14.00 27.70 2.32
CA GLU A 64 13.37 28.37 1.18
C GLU A 64 12.80 27.32 0.22
N VAL A 65 11.52 26.98 0.42
CA VAL A 65 10.80 25.97 -0.37
C VAL A 65 9.46 26.52 -0.87
N ASP A 66 9.27 26.51 -2.18
CA ASP A 66 8.01 26.88 -2.83
C ASP A 66 7.02 25.70 -2.85
N PHE A 67 5.77 25.96 -3.21
CA PHE A 67 4.79 24.89 -3.43
C PHE A 67 5.17 24.04 -4.64
N GLY A 68 5.00 22.73 -4.51
CA GLY A 68 5.40 21.75 -5.51
C GLY A 68 6.87 21.36 -5.42
N ALA A 69 7.66 22.02 -4.57
CA ALA A 69 9.06 21.68 -4.37
C ALA A 69 9.20 20.20 -4.00
N PHE A 70 8.38 19.70 -3.05
CA PHE A 70 8.41 18.31 -2.57
C PHE A 70 7.85 17.28 -3.56
N GLY A 71 7.36 17.73 -4.72
CA GLY A 71 6.73 16.87 -5.71
C GLY A 71 5.27 16.54 -5.36
N GLU A 72 4.66 17.34 -4.48
CA GLU A 72 3.23 17.37 -4.22
C GLU A 72 2.48 18.03 -5.38
N ASN A 73 1.29 17.50 -5.70
CA ASN A 73 0.42 18.07 -6.72
C ASN A 73 -0.66 18.97 -6.12
N ILE A 74 -1.15 18.66 -4.92
CA ILE A 74 -2.19 19.43 -4.25
C ILE A 74 -1.71 19.73 -2.83
N ILE A 75 -1.70 21.01 -2.48
CA ILE A 75 -1.40 21.47 -1.12
C ILE A 75 -2.73 21.71 -0.43
N VAL A 76 -2.94 21.07 0.72
CA VAL A 76 -4.20 21.13 1.47
C VAL A 76 -3.96 21.79 2.83
N GLY A 77 -4.86 22.66 3.27
CA GLY A 77 -4.87 23.22 4.63
C GLY A 77 -5.96 22.62 5.49
N GLY A 78 -5.77 22.61 6.82
CA GLY A 78 -6.81 22.29 7.79
C GLY A 78 -7.04 20.79 8.04
N VAL A 79 -6.16 19.91 7.58
CA VAL A 79 -6.25 18.46 7.78
C VAL A 79 -4.88 17.82 7.96
N ASP A 80 -4.77 16.86 8.88
CA ASP A 80 -3.61 15.97 8.95
C ASP A 80 -3.78 14.82 7.97
N LEU A 81 -3.34 15.02 6.73
CA LEU A 81 -3.46 14.03 5.65
C LEU A 81 -2.89 12.65 6.02
N ARG A 82 -1.85 12.61 6.84
CA ARG A 82 -1.19 11.36 7.26
C ARG A 82 -2.10 10.50 8.15
N SER A 83 -3.02 11.12 8.89
CA SER A 83 -3.96 10.42 9.75
C SER A 83 -5.11 9.78 8.99
N LEU A 84 -5.30 10.14 7.71
CA LEU A 84 -6.37 9.59 6.89
C LEU A 84 -6.06 8.14 6.50
N PRO A 85 -6.94 7.17 6.80
CA PRO A 85 -6.75 5.79 6.40
C PRO A 85 -6.66 5.64 4.88
N VAL A 86 -5.85 4.70 4.39
CA VAL A 86 -5.89 4.33 2.97
C VAL A 86 -7.27 3.78 2.62
N GLY A 87 -7.82 4.21 1.49
CA GLY A 87 -9.20 3.97 1.08
C GLY A 87 -10.14 5.16 1.33
N THR A 88 -9.74 6.14 2.14
CA THR A 88 -10.46 7.40 2.32
C THR A 88 -10.68 8.10 0.97
N VAL A 89 -11.87 8.65 0.75
CA VAL A 89 -12.20 9.42 -0.45
C VAL A 89 -12.23 10.92 -0.13
N LEU A 90 -11.50 11.70 -0.91
CA LEU A 90 -11.49 13.16 -0.86
C LEU A 90 -12.33 13.69 -2.01
N GLU A 91 -13.42 14.39 -1.72
CA GLU A 91 -14.20 15.13 -2.71
C GLU A 91 -13.71 16.57 -2.79
N ILE A 92 -13.36 17.01 -3.99
CA ILE A 92 -12.87 18.37 -4.27
C ILE A 92 -13.63 18.89 -5.48
N GLY A 93 -14.59 19.78 -5.26
CA GLY A 93 -15.53 20.19 -6.31
C GLY A 93 -16.28 18.97 -6.87
N GLU A 94 -16.14 18.72 -8.17
CA GLU A 94 -16.72 17.55 -8.83
C GLU A 94 -15.84 16.30 -8.81
N ALA A 95 -14.56 16.46 -8.46
CA ALA A 95 -13.56 15.40 -8.51
C ALA A 95 -13.60 14.55 -7.24
N LYS A 96 -13.25 13.26 -7.40
CA LYS A 96 -13.10 12.32 -6.29
C LYS A 96 -11.75 11.64 -6.35
N LEU A 97 -11.00 11.71 -5.25
CA LEU A 97 -9.68 11.11 -5.11
C LEU A 97 -9.71 10.05 -4.00
N ARG A 98 -9.28 8.82 -4.27
CA ARG A 98 -9.15 7.80 -3.22
C ARG A 98 -7.70 7.73 -2.76
N VAL A 99 -7.46 7.85 -1.46
CA VAL A 99 -6.13 7.66 -0.88
C VAL A 99 -5.68 6.23 -1.10
N THR A 100 -4.51 6.03 -1.72
CA THR A 100 -3.97 4.72 -2.08
C THR A 100 -2.71 4.36 -1.30
N GLN A 101 -2.01 5.37 -0.76
CA GLN A 101 -0.77 5.18 -0.03
C GLN A 101 -0.44 6.37 0.87
N ILE A 102 0.08 6.08 2.06
CA ILE A 102 0.69 7.06 2.96
C ILE A 102 2.21 6.97 2.85
N GLY A 103 2.86 8.11 2.69
CA GLY A 103 4.30 8.21 2.51
C GLY A 103 4.79 7.53 1.23
N LYS A 104 6.10 7.54 1.00
CA LYS A 104 6.74 6.73 -0.05
C LYS A 104 8.19 6.42 0.31
N GLU A 105 8.69 5.29 -0.14
CA GLU A 105 10.12 5.04 -0.11
C GLU A 105 10.87 5.97 -1.10
N CYS A 106 11.94 6.58 -0.62
CA CYS A 106 12.88 7.32 -1.46
C CYS A 106 14.01 6.38 -1.91
N HIS A 107 14.03 6.04 -3.20
CA HIS A 107 15.08 5.20 -3.80
C HIS A 107 16.21 6.02 -4.46
N SER A 108 15.90 7.26 -4.84
CA SER A 108 16.86 8.23 -5.37
C SER A 108 16.69 9.51 -4.56
N HIS A 109 17.78 9.99 -3.96
CA HIS A 109 17.80 11.26 -3.26
C HIS A 109 17.44 12.37 -4.28
N CYS A 110 16.21 12.87 -4.20
CA CYS A 110 15.70 13.92 -5.08
C CYS A 110 16.45 15.23 -4.86
N ASN A 111 16.23 16.22 -5.73
CA ASN A 111 16.90 17.52 -5.64
C ASN A 111 16.74 18.18 -4.26
N ILE A 112 15.57 18.05 -3.63
CA ILE A 112 15.37 18.55 -2.26
C ILE A 112 16.21 17.80 -1.25
N TYR A 113 16.23 16.47 -1.29
CA TYR A 113 17.06 15.72 -0.35
C TYR A 113 18.53 16.13 -0.50
N LYS A 114 19.00 16.34 -1.74
CA LYS A 114 20.35 16.82 -1.98
C LYS A 114 20.59 18.24 -1.45
N LYS A 115 19.58 19.12 -1.52
CA LYS A 115 19.67 20.51 -1.05
C LYS A 115 19.54 20.64 0.48
N MET A 116 18.64 19.87 1.08
CA MET A 116 18.18 20.03 2.47
C MET A 116 18.61 18.89 3.40
N GLY A 117 19.11 17.77 2.86
CA GLY A 117 19.42 16.56 3.62
C GLY A 117 18.20 15.78 4.12
N ASP A 118 16.97 16.28 3.88
CA ASP A 118 15.72 15.68 4.35
C ASP A 118 14.59 15.92 3.33
N CYS A 119 13.66 14.96 3.22
CA CYS A 119 12.45 15.08 2.42
C CYS A 119 11.23 14.71 3.26
N ILE A 120 10.16 15.48 3.12
CA ILE A 120 8.94 15.33 3.91
C ILE A 120 7.96 14.30 3.32
N MET A 121 7.99 14.09 2.00
CA MET A 121 7.08 13.17 1.29
C MET A 121 7.10 11.72 1.79
N PRO A 122 8.25 11.13 2.16
CA PRO A 122 8.26 9.78 2.70
C PRO A 122 7.43 9.57 3.96
N ARG A 123 7.18 10.64 4.72
CA ARG A 123 6.57 10.59 6.06
C ARG A 123 5.19 11.23 6.10
N GLU A 124 5.01 12.34 5.39
CA GLU A 124 3.83 13.19 5.54
C GLU A 124 2.99 13.32 4.26
N GLY A 125 3.55 12.96 3.11
CA GLY A 125 2.81 13.02 1.85
C GLY A 125 1.87 11.83 1.70
N ILE A 126 0.70 12.03 1.11
CA ILE A 126 -0.19 10.94 0.70
C ILE A 126 -0.32 10.88 -0.81
N PHE A 127 -0.72 9.74 -1.33
CA PHE A 127 -0.97 9.52 -2.75
C PHE A 127 -2.39 9.04 -2.95
N ALA A 128 -2.97 9.42 -4.09
CA ALA A 128 -4.33 9.08 -4.45
C ALA A 128 -4.47 8.71 -5.92
N GLU A 129 -5.51 7.95 -6.22
CA GLU A 129 -6.03 7.71 -7.56
C GLU A 129 -7.27 8.57 -7.82
N VAL A 130 -7.53 8.89 -9.08
CA VAL A 130 -8.69 9.67 -9.51
C VAL A 130 -9.85 8.73 -9.79
N LEU A 131 -10.84 8.69 -8.90
CA LEU A 131 -12.10 7.96 -9.09
C LEU A 131 -13.05 8.69 -10.03
N LYS A 132 -13.05 10.03 -9.97
CA LYS A 132 -13.83 10.88 -10.84
C LYS A 132 -13.02 12.11 -11.19
N GLY A 133 -12.90 12.40 -12.48
CA GLY A 133 -12.21 13.59 -12.98
C GLY A 133 -12.91 14.90 -12.63
N GLY A 134 -12.23 16.01 -12.87
CA GLY A 134 -12.73 17.35 -12.59
C GLY A 134 -11.64 18.40 -12.68
N VAL A 135 -12.03 19.67 -12.59
CA VAL A 135 -11.08 20.79 -12.45
C VAL A 135 -10.84 20.99 -10.97
N VAL A 136 -9.58 21.10 -10.56
CA VAL A 136 -9.23 21.46 -9.18
C VAL A 136 -8.41 22.75 -9.16
N GLN A 137 -8.76 23.69 -8.28
CA GLN A 137 -8.07 24.97 -8.15
C GLN A 137 -8.02 25.46 -6.69
N LYS A 138 -7.20 26.48 -6.45
CA LYS A 138 -7.08 27.12 -5.12
C LYS A 138 -8.45 27.61 -4.61
N GLY A 139 -8.68 27.41 -3.31
CA GLY A 139 -9.88 27.84 -2.59
C GLY A 139 -11.02 26.83 -2.58
N GLU A 140 -10.89 25.72 -3.31
CA GLU A 140 -11.90 24.66 -3.25
C GLU A 140 -11.89 23.93 -1.91
N LYS A 141 -13.10 23.67 -1.40
CA LYS A 141 -13.29 22.92 -0.16
C LYS A 141 -13.12 21.43 -0.43
N ILE A 142 -12.56 20.74 0.56
CA ILE A 142 -12.37 19.30 0.53
C ILE A 142 -13.31 18.66 1.55
N LYS A 143 -14.13 17.74 1.08
CA LYS A 143 -14.91 16.88 1.96
C LYS A 143 -14.19 15.54 2.09
N VAL A 144 -13.88 15.15 3.32
CA VAL A 144 -13.32 13.85 3.64
C VAL A 144 -14.46 12.87 3.85
N ILE A 145 -14.52 11.84 3.02
CA ILE A 145 -15.41 10.69 3.16
C ILE A 145 -14.55 9.54 3.64
N GLU A 146 -14.76 9.13 4.89
CA GLU A 146 -14.02 8.03 5.51
C GLU A 146 -14.22 6.71 4.73
N LYS A 147 -13.29 5.77 4.95
CA LYS A 147 -13.24 4.45 4.29
C LYS A 147 -14.63 3.79 4.32
N GLU A 148 -15.30 3.73 3.16
CA GLU A 148 -16.53 2.95 2.98
C GLU A 148 -16.27 1.45 3.20
N GLU A 149 -17.33 0.67 3.42
CA GLU A 149 -17.32 -0.81 3.41
C GLU A 149 -17.03 -1.35 1.99
N GLY A 150 -15.81 -1.11 1.50
CA GLY A 150 -15.29 -1.69 0.26
C GLY A 150 -14.78 -3.12 0.45
N PRO A 151 -14.40 -3.82 -0.63
CA PRO A 151 -13.76 -5.14 -0.53
C PRO A 151 -12.51 -5.08 0.36
N TYR A 152 -12.16 -6.21 1.01
CA TYR A 152 -10.88 -6.29 1.71
C TYR A 152 -9.74 -6.17 0.70
N ARG A 153 -8.76 -5.36 1.04
CA ARG A 153 -7.59 -5.05 0.22
C ARG A 153 -6.47 -6.01 0.53
N VAL A 154 -5.88 -6.60 -0.50
CA VAL A 154 -4.91 -7.71 -0.37
C VAL A 154 -3.61 -7.40 -1.09
N GLY A 155 -2.49 -7.56 -0.39
CA GLY A 155 -1.15 -7.58 -0.97
C GLY A 155 -0.64 -8.99 -1.20
N ILE A 156 0.03 -9.23 -2.32
CA ILE A 156 0.63 -10.54 -2.63
C ILE A 156 2.15 -10.39 -2.80
N ILE A 157 2.92 -11.21 -2.08
CA ILE A 157 4.38 -11.27 -2.16
C ILE A 157 4.82 -12.68 -2.54
N THR A 158 5.33 -12.85 -3.75
CA THR A 158 6.05 -14.07 -4.13
C THR A 158 7.49 -13.96 -3.69
N VAL A 159 7.95 -14.90 -2.86
CA VAL A 159 9.32 -14.99 -2.36
C VAL A 159 10.04 -16.11 -3.11
N SER A 160 10.95 -15.71 -4.02
CA SER A 160 11.76 -16.63 -4.81
C SER A 160 12.95 -15.93 -5.47
N ASP A 161 14.16 -16.40 -5.19
CA ASP A 161 15.38 -15.98 -5.86
C ASP A 161 15.27 -16.09 -7.38
N ARG A 162 14.75 -17.21 -7.89
CA ARG A 162 14.71 -17.50 -9.32
C ARG A 162 13.64 -16.67 -10.04
N ALA A 163 12.45 -16.54 -9.44
CA ALA A 163 11.39 -15.70 -10.00
C ALA A 163 11.81 -14.23 -10.03
N SER A 164 12.48 -13.75 -8.96
CA SER A 164 12.96 -12.37 -8.88
C SER A 164 14.01 -12.02 -9.94
N LYS A 165 14.78 -13.02 -10.40
CA LYS A 165 15.76 -12.90 -11.48
C LYS A 165 15.18 -13.14 -12.88
N GLY A 166 13.90 -13.50 -12.99
CA GLY A 166 13.27 -13.88 -14.25
C GLY A 166 13.75 -15.23 -14.80
N GLU A 167 14.39 -16.07 -13.99
CA GLU A 167 14.82 -17.42 -14.40
C GLU A 167 13.62 -18.35 -14.63
N TYR A 168 12.52 -18.10 -13.93
CA TYR A 168 11.22 -18.70 -14.23
C TYR A 168 10.07 -17.71 -13.97
N GLU A 169 8.94 -17.98 -14.62
CA GLU A 169 7.68 -17.25 -14.40
C GLU A 169 6.98 -17.71 -13.11
N ASP A 170 6.58 -16.76 -12.26
CA ASP A 170 5.78 -17.08 -11.09
C ASP A 170 4.36 -17.52 -11.48
N LYS A 171 4.00 -18.72 -11.01
CA LYS A 171 2.66 -19.31 -11.19
C LYS A 171 1.81 -19.26 -9.93
N SER A 172 2.41 -19.05 -8.76
CA SER A 172 1.72 -19.07 -7.47
C SER A 172 1.02 -17.75 -7.20
N GLY A 173 1.70 -16.61 -7.43
CA GLY A 173 1.12 -15.28 -7.30
C GLY A 173 -0.17 -15.07 -8.12
N PRO A 174 -0.19 -15.41 -9.43
CA PRO A 174 -1.41 -15.34 -10.25
C PRO A 174 -2.57 -16.19 -9.72
N VAL A 175 -2.30 -17.40 -9.22
CA VAL A 175 -3.33 -18.27 -8.63
C VAL A 175 -3.90 -17.67 -7.34
N ILE A 176 -3.05 -17.09 -6.48
CA ILE A 176 -3.51 -16.40 -5.28
C ILE A 176 -4.39 -15.22 -5.66
N LYS A 177 -3.98 -14.43 -6.67
CA LYS A 177 -4.74 -13.29 -7.16
C LYS A 177 -6.15 -13.69 -7.61
N GLU A 178 -6.25 -14.70 -8.47
CA GLU A 178 -7.53 -15.20 -8.97
C GLU A 178 -8.47 -15.62 -7.83
N LEU A 179 -7.96 -16.38 -6.85
CA LEU A 179 -8.76 -16.87 -5.72
C LEU A 179 -9.25 -15.74 -4.81
N VAL A 180 -8.39 -14.75 -4.57
CA VAL A 180 -8.73 -13.58 -3.74
C VAL A 180 -9.77 -12.70 -4.43
N GLU A 181 -9.61 -12.45 -5.73
CA GLU A 181 -10.58 -11.67 -6.52
C GLU A 181 -11.92 -12.40 -6.62
N ALA A 182 -11.92 -13.72 -6.85
CA ALA A 182 -13.13 -14.55 -6.83
C ALA A 182 -13.84 -14.55 -5.47
N ALA A 183 -13.11 -14.29 -4.38
CA ALA A 183 -13.68 -14.16 -3.04
C ALA A 183 -14.33 -12.80 -2.76
N GLY A 184 -14.31 -11.86 -3.73
CA GLY A 184 -14.81 -10.50 -3.57
C GLY A 184 -13.84 -9.57 -2.83
N MET A 185 -12.54 -9.88 -2.84
CA MET A 185 -11.48 -9.03 -2.28
C MET A 185 -10.71 -8.35 -3.40
N GLU A 186 -10.06 -7.22 -3.10
CA GLU A 186 -9.31 -6.41 -4.07
C GLU A 186 -7.80 -6.65 -3.93
N VAL A 187 -7.14 -7.13 -4.97
CA VAL A 187 -5.67 -7.24 -4.98
C VAL A 187 -5.07 -5.88 -5.36
N VAL A 188 -4.50 -5.19 -4.38
CA VAL A 188 -3.99 -3.82 -4.58
C VAL A 188 -2.62 -3.76 -5.24
N ASP A 189 -1.83 -4.82 -5.06
CA ASP A 189 -0.50 -4.96 -5.65
C ASP A 189 -0.02 -6.41 -5.52
N TYR A 190 0.82 -6.81 -6.48
CA TYR A 190 1.45 -8.13 -6.54
C TYR A 190 2.91 -7.95 -6.93
N ILE A 191 3.81 -8.43 -6.07
CA ILE A 191 5.24 -8.24 -6.25
C ILE A 191 6.02 -9.53 -6.04
N ILE A 192 7.19 -9.61 -6.66
CA ILE A 192 8.15 -10.70 -6.52
C ILE A 192 9.40 -10.15 -5.81
N VAL A 193 9.90 -10.86 -4.81
CA VAL A 193 11.14 -10.55 -4.10
C VAL A 193 12.05 -11.79 -4.01
N PRO A 194 13.38 -11.62 -3.93
CA PRO A 194 14.28 -12.73 -3.65
C PRO A 194 14.09 -13.25 -2.22
N ASP A 195 14.70 -14.40 -1.93
CA ASP A 195 14.75 -15.04 -0.61
C ASP A 195 15.71 -14.28 0.34
N GLU A 196 15.52 -12.97 0.46
CA GLU A 196 16.32 -12.07 1.27
C GLU A 196 15.45 -11.47 2.36
N LYS A 197 15.75 -11.82 3.62
CA LYS A 197 14.94 -11.43 4.79
C LYS A 197 14.65 -9.93 4.82
N SER A 198 15.65 -9.10 4.53
CA SER A 198 15.53 -7.64 4.52
C SER A 198 14.54 -7.13 3.47
N GLN A 199 14.49 -7.75 2.29
CA GLN A 199 13.55 -7.40 1.22
C GLN A 199 12.13 -7.82 1.58
N ILE A 200 11.95 -9.02 2.13
CA ILE A 200 10.64 -9.53 2.56
C ILE A 200 10.08 -8.62 3.67
N VAL A 201 10.85 -8.36 4.72
CA VAL A 201 10.49 -7.45 5.83
C VAL A 201 10.06 -6.10 5.28
N LYS A 202 10.88 -5.50 4.41
CA LYS A 202 10.61 -4.20 3.81
C LYS A 202 9.27 -4.17 3.06
N LYS A 203 8.93 -5.23 2.33
CA LYS A 203 7.67 -5.31 1.59
C LYS A 203 6.46 -5.59 2.47
N LEU A 204 6.62 -6.41 3.52
CA LEU A 204 5.56 -6.59 4.52
C LEU A 204 5.22 -5.27 5.22
N LEU A 205 6.23 -4.48 5.60
CA LEU A 205 6.05 -3.13 6.16
C LEU A 205 5.38 -2.19 5.14
N HIS A 206 5.81 -2.23 3.86
CA HIS A 206 5.18 -1.42 2.81
C HIS A 206 3.69 -1.71 2.67
N PHE A 207 3.30 -2.98 2.60
CA PHE A 207 1.89 -3.36 2.47
C PHE A 207 1.09 -3.01 3.72
N SER A 208 1.62 -3.28 4.90
CA SER A 208 0.89 -3.09 6.16
C SER A 208 0.79 -1.61 6.55
N ASP A 209 1.89 -0.86 6.47
CA ASP A 209 1.95 0.49 7.04
C ASP A 209 1.65 1.58 6.01
N GLN A 210 2.14 1.42 4.77
CA GLN A 210 2.01 2.45 3.74
C GLN A 210 0.78 2.25 2.86
N ARG A 211 0.54 1.00 2.42
CA ARG A 211 -0.65 0.67 1.62
C ARG A 211 -1.86 0.33 2.50
N GLN A 212 -1.64 0.03 3.78
CA GLN A 212 -2.68 -0.36 4.76
C GLN A 212 -3.67 -1.35 4.17
N VAL A 213 -3.14 -2.46 3.67
CA VAL A 213 -3.96 -3.59 3.19
C VAL A 213 -4.54 -4.33 4.40
N ASP A 214 -5.70 -4.95 4.23
CA ASP A 214 -6.32 -5.71 5.32
C ASP A 214 -5.66 -7.10 5.44
N LEU A 215 -5.11 -7.62 4.33
CA LEU A 215 -4.48 -8.95 4.25
C LEU A 215 -3.22 -8.96 3.38
N VAL A 216 -2.21 -9.70 3.79
CA VAL A 216 -1.03 -10.03 2.97
C VAL A 216 -0.86 -11.53 2.87
N PHE A 217 -0.78 -12.03 1.64
CA PHE A 217 -0.31 -13.38 1.37
C PHE A 217 1.14 -13.35 0.89
N THR A 218 1.99 -14.16 1.52
CA THR A 218 3.29 -14.50 0.93
C THR A 218 3.24 -15.91 0.37
N THR A 219 3.99 -16.20 -0.69
CA THR A 219 4.16 -17.57 -1.20
C THR A 219 5.62 -17.89 -1.44
N GLY A 220 6.08 -19.05 -0.94
CA GLY A 220 7.49 -19.45 -1.01
C GLY A 220 8.31 -19.12 0.24
N GLY A 221 9.52 -19.67 0.31
CA GLY A 221 10.49 -19.42 1.40
C GLY A 221 10.10 -20.00 2.77
N THR A 222 9.23 -21.02 2.83
CA THR A 222 8.71 -21.63 4.07
C THR A 222 9.25 -23.03 4.37
N GLY A 223 10.18 -23.56 3.57
CA GLY A 223 10.80 -24.87 3.75
C GLY A 223 12.02 -24.87 4.68
N PHE A 224 12.88 -25.88 4.52
CA PHE A 224 14.12 -26.08 5.30
C PHE A 224 15.39 -25.63 4.57
N SER A 225 15.28 -25.05 3.38
CA SER A 225 16.45 -24.48 2.71
C SER A 225 17.06 -23.38 3.57
N LYS A 226 18.39 -23.20 3.52
CA LYS A 226 19.06 -22.06 4.16
C LYS A 226 18.58 -20.70 3.64
N ARG A 227 17.96 -20.69 2.45
CA ARG A 227 17.36 -19.51 1.83
C ARG A 227 15.90 -19.30 2.28
N ASP A 228 15.22 -20.34 2.77
CA ASP A 228 13.82 -20.23 3.20
C ASP A 228 13.73 -19.41 4.51
N VAL A 229 13.48 -18.11 4.40
CA VAL A 229 13.47 -17.16 5.54
C VAL A 229 12.15 -16.38 5.68
N THR A 230 11.12 -16.74 4.94
CA THR A 230 9.81 -16.04 4.95
C THR A 230 9.14 -16.06 6.34
N PRO A 231 9.13 -17.18 7.09
CA PRO A 231 8.59 -17.19 8.45
C PRO A 231 9.34 -16.25 9.39
N GLU A 232 10.68 -16.23 9.34
CA GLU A 232 11.51 -15.33 10.15
C GLU A 232 11.30 -13.85 9.80
N ALA A 233 11.12 -13.55 8.52
CA ALA A 233 10.80 -12.19 8.06
C ALA A 233 9.42 -11.75 8.58
N THR A 234 8.44 -12.66 8.53
CA THR A 234 7.07 -12.40 9.02
C THR A 234 7.07 -12.17 10.53
N LYS A 235 7.70 -13.06 11.30
CA LYS A 235 7.81 -12.93 12.76
C LYS A 235 8.52 -11.66 13.21
N GLN A 236 9.43 -11.11 12.39
CA GLN A 236 10.12 -9.88 12.71
C GLN A 236 9.21 -8.63 12.62
N VAL A 237 8.15 -8.66 11.80
CA VAL A 237 7.31 -7.47 11.55
C VAL A 237 5.97 -7.49 12.28
N VAL A 238 5.47 -8.68 12.62
CA VAL A 238 4.18 -8.84 13.30
C VAL A 238 4.28 -8.42 14.77
N GLU A 239 3.21 -7.82 15.26
CA GLU A 239 3.05 -7.40 16.66
C GLU A 239 2.37 -8.49 17.49
N ARG A 240 1.53 -9.31 16.84
CA ARG A 240 0.81 -10.43 17.45
C ARG A 240 0.88 -11.65 16.53
N GLU A 241 1.40 -12.77 17.02
CA GLU A 241 1.39 -14.03 16.26
C GLU A 241 -0.02 -14.64 16.24
N VAL A 242 -0.39 -15.29 15.13
CA VAL A 242 -1.64 -16.05 14.97
C VAL A 242 -1.27 -17.51 14.68
N PRO A 243 -0.76 -18.26 15.68
CA PRO A 243 -0.23 -19.61 15.46
C PRO A 243 -1.27 -20.58 14.89
N GLY A 244 -2.54 -20.41 15.28
CA GLY A 244 -3.65 -21.26 14.84
C GLY A 244 -3.84 -21.33 13.33
N ILE A 245 -3.52 -20.27 12.57
CA ILE A 245 -3.58 -20.32 11.10
C ILE A 245 -2.49 -21.26 10.56
N GLY A 246 -1.24 -21.10 11.01
CA GLY A 246 -0.15 -21.96 10.55
C GLY A 246 -0.37 -23.43 10.91
N GLU A 247 -0.91 -23.69 12.11
CA GLU A 247 -1.30 -25.03 12.56
C GLU A 247 -2.41 -25.63 11.71
N ALA A 248 -3.49 -24.89 11.46
CA ALA A 248 -4.61 -25.34 10.65
C ALA A 248 -4.20 -25.62 9.20
N LEU A 249 -3.41 -24.74 8.58
CA LEU A 249 -2.89 -24.94 7.22
C LEU A 249 -2.04 -26.21 7.10
N ARG A 250 -1.14 -26.45 8.06
CA ARG A 250 -0.33 -27.68 8.07
C ARG A 250 -1.18 -28.93 8.35
N SER A 251 -2.12 -28.85 9.29
CA SER A 251 -3.01 -29.96 9.64
C SER A 251 -3.88 -30.36 8.44
N TYR A 252 -4.47 -29.39 7.75
CA TYR A 252 -5.21 -29.62 6.51
C TYR A 252 -4.31 -30.20 5.42
N SER A 253 -3.13 -29.59 5.18
CA SER A 253 -2.20 -30.08 4.15
C SER A 253 -1.69 -31.50 4.44
N LEU A 254 -1.63 -31.93 5.71
CA LEU A 254 -1.25 -33.29 6.10
C LEU A 254 -2.26 -34.36 5.66
N THR A 255 -3.53 -34.01 5.45
CA THR A 255 -4.52 -34.94 4.89
C THR A 255 -4.28 -35.19 3.39
N ILE A 256 -3.46 -34.36 2.74
CA ILE A 256 -3.14 -34.42 1.30
C ILE A 256 -1.73 -35.01 1.10
N THR A 257 -0.75 -34.57 1.89
CA THR A 257 0.63 -35.04 1.79
C THR A 257 1.37 -35.06 3.13
N PRO A 258 2.10 -36.14 3.46
CA PRO A 258 2.87 -36.21 4.71
C PRO A 258 4.01 -35.17 4.76
N LYS A 259 4.44 -34.63 3.61
CA LYS A 259 5.49 -33.59 3.55
C LYS A 259 5.05 -32.26 4.15
N ALA A 260 3.75 -32.03 4.35
CA ALA A 260 3.22 -30.80 4.91
C ALA A 260 3.76 -30.48 6.31
N MET A 261 4.16 -31.50 7.10
CA MET A 261 4.79 -31.30 8.42
C MET A 261 6.11 -30.52 8.34
N LEU A 262 6.78 -30.50 7.19
CA LEU A 262 8.07 -29.83 6.99
C LEU A 262 7.91 -28.34 6.67
N SER A 263 6.67 -27.88 6.46
CA SER A 263 6.39 -26.48 6.25
C SER A 263 6.58 -25.70 7.55
N ARG A 264 7.21 -24.53 7.46
CA ARG A 264 7.40 -23.58 8.56
C ARG A 264 6.46 -22.39 8.46
N GLN A 265 5.38 -22.50 7.68
CA GLN A 265 4.36 -21.46 7.52
C GLN A 265 3.90 -20.89 8.86
N THR A 266 3.70 -19.59 8.91
CA THR A 266 3.17 -18.89 10.08
C THR A 266 2.23 -17.77 9.62
N ALA A 267 1.59 -17.14 10.58
CA ALA A 267 0.75 -15.98 10.37
C ALA A 267 0.87 -15.05 11.58
N GLY A 268 0.57 -13.77 11.36
CA GLY A 268 0.55 -12.78 12.42
C GLY A 268 -0.08 -11.48 11.97
N ILE A 269 -0.33 -10.60 12.92
CA ILE A 269 -1.00 -9.32 12.73
C ILE A 269 -0.01 -8.19 12.98
N ARG A 270 -0.03 -7.18 12.10
CA ARG A 270 0.69 -5.91 12.25
C ARG A 270 -0.31 -4.77 12.04
N GLY A 271 -0.54 -3.94 13.06
CA GLY A 271 -1.65 -2.98 13.03
C GLY A 271 -2.96 -3.68 12.69
N ASP A 272 -3.60 -3.24 11.61
CA ASP A 272 -4.86 -3.79 11.10
C ASP A 272 -4.67 -4.73 9.89
N THR A 273 -3.44 -5.20 9.66
CA THR A 273 -3.09 -6.12 8.57
C THR A 273 -2.82 -7.53 9.09
N LEU A 274 -3.52 -8.51 8.55
CA LEU A 274 -3.21 -9.93 8.75
C LEU A 274 -2.20 -10.41 7.70
N ILE A 275 -1.14 -11.11 8.11
CA ILE A 275 -0.10 -11.64 7.23
C ILE A 275 -0.12 -13.16 7.34
N ILE A 276 -0.20 -13.87 6.20
CA ILE A 276 -0.24 -15.34 6.14
C ILE A 276 0.81 -15.85 5.15
N ASN A 277 1.66 -16.78 5.59
CA ASN A 277 2.60 -17.45 4.71
C ASN A 277 1.97 -18.70 4.09
N LEU A 278 1.95 -18.76 2.76
CA LEU A 278 1.51 -19.89 1.96
C LEU A 278 2.71 -20.72 1.47
N PRO A 279 2.49 -21.97 1.04
CA PRO A 279 3.54 -22.79 0.43
C PRO A 279 3.93 -22.22 -0.94
N GLY A 280 5.07 -22.65 -1.49
CA GLY A 280 5.56 -22.11 -2.77
C GLY A 280 4.91 -22.67 -4.04
N SER A 281 4.13 -23.76 -3.97
CA SER A 281 3.52 -24.37 -5.16
C SER A 281 2.12 -23.80 -5.43
N PRO A 282 1.72 -23.60 -6.70
CA PRO A 282 0.39 -23.05 -7.03
C PRO A 282 -0.75 -23.94 -6.52
N LYS A 283 -0.59 -25.26 -6.64
CA LYS A 283 -1.56 -26.25 -6.13
C LYS A 283 -1.76 -26.11 -4.63
N ALA A 284 -0.68 -26.04 -3.86
CA ALA A 284 -0.78 -25.93 -2.41
C ALA A 284 -1.30 -24.55 -1.98
N CYS A 285 -0.98 -23.47 -2.71
CA CYS A 285 -1.60 -22.15 -2.46
C CYS A 285 -3.12 -22.23 -2.60
N LYS A 286 -3.61 -22.84 -3.68
CA LYS A 286 -5.04 -23.02 -3.92
C LYS A 286 -5.73 -23.79 -2.79
N GLU A 287 -5.20 -24.97 -2.47
CA GLU A 287 -5.72 -25.83 -1.40
C GLU A 287 -5.78 -25.08 -0.05
N ASN A 288 -4.71 -24.36 0.31
CA ASN A 288 -4.65 -23.64 1.59
C ASN A 288 -5.61 -22.43 1.63
N ILE A 289 -5.72 -21.65 0.55
CA ILE A 289 -6.62 -20.49 0.49
C ILE A 289 -8.08 -20.94 0.55
N GLU A 290 -8.47 -21.91 -0.27
CA GLU A 290 -9.85 -22.43 -0.28
C GLU A 290 -10.28 -22.95 1.11
N TYR A 291 -9.35 -23.53 1.87
CA TYR A 291 -9.60 -24.00 3.23
C TYR A 291 -9.86 -22.87 4.24
N ILE A 292 -9.11 -21.76 4.19
CA ILE A 292 -9.20 -20.69 5.21
C ILE A 292 -10.09 -19.52 4.83
N LEU A 293 -10.51 -19.40 3.57
CA LEU A 293 -11.13 -18.17 3.05
C LEU A 293 -12.37 -17.72 3.84
N THR A 294 -13.24 -18.65 4.21
CA THR A 294 -14.49 -18.35 4.95
C THR A 294 -14.22 -17.84 6.37
N PRO A 295 -13.50 -18.57 7.25
CA PRO A 295 -13.21 -18.06 8.60
C PRO A 295 -12.31 -16.82 8.57
N LEU A 296 -11.48 -16.66 7.53
CA LEU A 296 -10.63 -15.49 7.37
C LEU A 296 -11.43 -14.18 7.26
N LYS A 297 -12.57 -14.17 6.56
CA LYS A 297 -13.40 -12.97 6.39
C LYS A 297 -13.90 -12.41 7.72
N HIS A 298 -14.31 -13.28 8.65
CA HIS A 298 -14.74 -12.87 9.98
C HIS A 298 -13.59 -12.24 10.78
N GLY A 299 -12.41 -12.87 10.76
CA GLY A 299 -11.21 -12.33 11.41
C GLY A 299 -10.79 -10.96 10.85
N LEU A 300 -10.90 -10.77 9.52
CA LEU A 300 -10.68 -9.47 8.88
C LEU A 300 -11.75 -8.44 9.26
N GLY A 301 -13.01 -8.87 9.45
CA GLY A 301 -14.10 -8.01 9.90
C GLY A 301 -13.84 -7.41 11.27
N ILE A 302 -13.41 -8.25 12.21
CA ILE A 302 -13.02 -7.80 13.56
C ILE A 302 -11.80 -6.85 13.48
N LEU A 303 -10.78 -7.22 12.71
CA LEU A 303 -9.53 -6.44 12.63
C LEU A 303 -9.75 -5.06 12.00
N SER A 304 -10.65 -4.96 11.03
CA SER A 304 -11.00 -3.70 10.36
C SER A 304 -12.09 -2.90 11.08
N GLY A 305 -12.63 -3.40 12.21
CA GLY A 305 -13.72 -2.78 12.96
C GLY A 305 -15.09 -2.84 12.27
N ARG A 306 -15.23 -3.64 11.21
CA ARG A 306 -16.51 -3.88 10.50
C ARG A 306 -17.42 -4.84 11.25
N GLU A 307 -16.84 -5.73 12.04
CA GLU A 307 -17.55 -6.70 12.85
C GLU A 307 -17.12 -6.60 14.32
N THR A 308 -18.01 -6.97 15.23
CA THR A 308 -17.72 -7.12 16.66
C THR A 308 -17.57 -8.60 17.00
N ASN A 309 -16.78 -8.90 18.03
CA ASN A 309 -16.68 -10.26 18.60
C ASN A 309 -18.03 -10.77 19.12
#